data_AF-A0AA40G666-F1
#
_entry.id   AF-A0AA40G666-F1
#
_cell.length_a   1.000
_cell.length_b   1.000
_cell.length_c   1.000
_cell.angle_alpha   90.00
_cell.angle_beta   90.00
_cell.angle_gamma   90.00
#
_symmetry.space_group_name_H-M   'P 1'
#
loop_
_entity.id
_entity.type
_entity.pdbx_description
1 polymer ?
#
loop_
_entity_poly.entity_id
_entity_poly.type
_entity_poly.pdbx_seq_one_letter_code
_entity_poly.pdbx_strand_id
1 'polypeptide(L)'
;MSKVFRIIRIKKNLSGLLIKRWRYQSQIQKNSDDWKIKFKKLMFNLSGFNKYGLYTHDLFDDEEPVIGEALRRQPKELVDGRNFRCMRASQLDFLKIYLPKEKWITYEQDIEYRYLDPFIEEIMAERMEIYKFGCTNYSDTDWPYFEIK
;
A
#
# COMPACT_ATOMS: atom_id res chain seq x y z
N MET A 1 -27.79 -31.99 54.93
CA MET A 1 -26.61 -32.25 54.07
C MET A 1 -27.01 -32.16 52.61
N SER A 2 -26.76 -31.05 51.92
CA SER A 2 -26.86 -31.02 50.44
C SER A 2 -25.46 -30.87 49.85
N LYS A 3 -24.88 -31.99 49.40
CA LYS A 3 -23.62 -32.06 48.64
C LYS A 3 -23.74 -31.44 47.22
N VAL A 4 -24.83 -30.72 46.94
CA VAL A 4 -25.17 -30.20 45.60
C VAL A 4 -24.60 -28.79 45.37
N PHE A 5 -24.29 -28.03 46.42
CA PHE A 5 -23.78 -26.65 46.29
C PHE A 5 -22.27 -26.50 46.12
N ARG A 6 -21.50 -27.60 46.08
CA ARG A 6 -20.03 -27.54 45.88
C ARG A 6 -19.60 -27.63 44.41
N ILE A 7 -20.46 -28.14 43.52
CA ILE A 7 -20.12 -28.36 42.09
C ILE A 7 -20.31 -27.06 41.26
N ILE A 8 -21.18 -26.15 41.68
CA ILE A 8 -21.50 -24.92 40.92
C ILE A 8 -20.39 -23.84 41.05
N ARG A 9 -19.51 -23.92 42.05
CA ARG A 9 -18.45 -22.91 42.27
C ARG A 9 -17.21 -23.08 41.38
N ILE A 10 -17.08 -24.17 40.62
CA ILE A 10 -15.88 -24.44 39.79
C ILE A 10 -16.09 -24.07 38.30
N LYS A 11 -17.33 -23.96 37.80
CA LYS A 11 -17.60 -23.66 36.38
C LYS A 11 -17.75 -22.17 36.01
N LYS A 12 -17.12 -21.24 36.74
CA LYS A 12 -17.12 -19.80 36.37
C LYS A 12 -15.75 -19.20 36.02
N ASN A 13 -14.69 -20.00 35.90
CA ASN A 13 -13.35 -19.51 35.50
C ASN A 13 -12.82 -20.09 34.18
N LEU A 14 -13.59 -20.92 33.48
CA LEU A 14 -13.21 -21.44 32.16
C LEU A 14 -13.46 -20.42 31.03
N SER A 15 -14.46 -19.55 31.16
CA SER A 15 -14.71 -18.46 30.20
C SER A 15 -13.58 -17.43 30.20
N GLY A 16 -13.07 -17.05 31.37
CA GLY A 16 -11.96 -16.09 31.50
C GLY A 16 -10.63 -16.62 30.95
N LEU A 17 -10.34 -17.93 31.08
CA LEU A 17 -9.15 -18.56 30.50
C LEU A 17 -9.24 -18.66 28.98
N LEU A 18 -10.42 -18.97 28.43
CA LEU A 18 -10.66 -18.98 26.98
C LEU A 18 -10.60 -17.57 26.38
N ILE A 19 -11.14 -16.55 27.07
CA ILE A 19 -11.05 -15.14 26.66
C ILE A 19 -9.61 -14.61 26.78
N LYS A 20 -8.87 -14.99 27.82
CA LYS A 20 -7.44 -14.67 27.96
C LYS A 20 -6.60 -15.34 26.87
N ARG A 21 -6.89 -16.60 26.53
CA ARG A 21 -6.23 -17.34 25.45
C ARG A 21 -6.58 -16.78 24.07
N TRP A 22 -7.83 -16.36 23.85
CA TRP A 22 -8.25 -15.61 22.66
C TRP A 22 -7.49 -14.28 22.56
N ARG A 23 -7.48 -13.44 23.60
CA ARG A 23 -6.69 -12.19 23.62
C ARG A 23 -5.20 -12.43 23.41
N TYR A 24 -4.65 -13.51 23.96
CA TYR A 24 -3.25 -13.89 23.80
C TYR A 24 -2.94 -14.34 22.36
N GLN A 25 -3.82 -15.13 21.73
CA GLN A 25 -3.69 -15.52 20.32
C GLN A 25 -3.87 -14.31 19.37
N SER A 26 -4.81 -13.41 19.66
CA SER A 26 -4.96 -12.14 18.92
C SER A 26 -3.74 -11.22 19.06
N GLN A 27 -3.09 -11.21 20.23
CA GLN A 27 -1.84 -10.48 20.47
C GLN A 27 -0.62 -11.14 19.80
N ILE A 28 -0.54 -12.47 19.74
CA ILE A 28 0.51 -13.19 19.01
C ILE A 28 0.42 -12.91 17.50
N GLN A 29 -0.79 -12.85 16.95
CA GLN A 29 -1.00 -12.59 15.53
C GLN A 29 -0.62 -11.14 15.15
N LYS A 30 -0.91 -10.15 16.02
CA LYS A 30 -0.39 -8.77 15.89
C LYS A 30 1.14 -8.66 16.01
N ASN A 31 1.81 -9.62 16.66
CA ASN A 31 3.26 -9.60 16.88
C ASN A 31 4.06 -10.16 15.69
N SER A 32 3.45 -11.04 14.87
CA SER A 32 4.12 -11.63 13.69
C SER A 32 4.18 -10.70 12.47
N ASP A 33 3.35 -9.65 12.43
CA ASP A 33 3.34 -8.64 11.36
C ASP A 33 4.13 -7.37 11.72
N ASP A 34 4.52 -7.20 12.99
CA ASP A 34 5.22 -6.01 13.50
C ASP A 34 6.67 -5.93 12.99
N TRP A 35 7.36 -7.08 12.85
CA TRP A 35 8.71 -7.11 12.26
C TRP A 35 8.69 -6.85 10.75
N LYS A 36 7.64 -7.29 10.03
CA LYS A 36 7.48 -7.01 8.59
C LYS A 36 7.30 -5.51 8.36
N ILE A 37 6.50 -4.84 9.20
CA ILE A 37 6.31 -3.38 9.12
C ILE A 37 7.62 -2.65 9.42
N LYS A 38 8.34 -3.04 10.48
CA LYS A 38 9.68 -2.49 10.79
C LYS A 38 10.67 -2.68 9.65
N PHE A 39 10.64 -3.86 9.02
CA PHE A 39 11.47 -4.18 7.87
C PHE A 39 11.10 -3.32 6.64
N LYS A 40 9.81 -3.18 6.33
CA LYS A 40 9.33 -2.30 5.26
C LYS A 40 9.73 -0.84 5.50
N LYS A 41 9.59 -0.34 6.73
CA LYS A 41 10.02 1.01 7.11
C LYS A 41 11.54 1.20 6.99
N LEU A 42 12.32 0.18 7.34
CA LEU A 42 13.77 0.16 7.13
C LEU A 42 14.10 0.25 5.64
N MET A 43 13.48 -0.61 4.81
CA MET A 43 13.69 -0.62 3.36
C MET A 43 13.30 0.70 2.72
N PHE A 44 12.16 1.28 3.10
CA PHE A 44 11.73 2.61 2.65
C PHE A 44 12.79 3.69 2.93
N ASN A 45 13.34 3.73 4.15
CA ASN A 45 14.38 4.70 4.51
C ASN A 45 15.71 4.45 3.77
N LEU A 46 16.01 3.19 3.41
CA LEU A 46 17.20 2.83 2.65
C LEU A 46 17.06 3.20 1.17
N SER A 47 15.86 3.11 0.59
CA SER A 47 15.61 3.48 -0.82
C SER A 47 15.93 4.94 -1.12
N GLY A 48 15.78 5.85 -0.15
CA GLY A 48 16.29 7.22 -0.21
C GLY A 48 15.54 8.19 -1.12
N PHE A 49 14.55 7.73 -1.90
CA PHE A 49 13.68 8.61 -2.71
C PHE A 49 12.88 9.60 -1.87
N ASN A 50 12.57 9.24 -0.61
CA ASN A 50 11.89 10.10 0.34
C ASN A 50 12.66 11.40 0.65
N LYS A 51 14.00 11.39 0.51
CA LYS A 51 14.87 12.57 0.68
C LYS A 51 14.69 13.61 -0.43
N TYR A 52 14.20 13.18 -1.58
CA TYR A 52 13.83 14.02 -2.72
C TYR A 52 12.36 14.47 -2.68
N GLY A 53 11.60 14.03 -1.66
CA GLY A 53 10.18 14.35 -1.54
C GLY A 53 9.33 13.64 -2.59
N LEU A 54 9.75 12.45 -3.02
CA LEU A 54 8.99 11.54 -3.87
C LEU A 54 8.21 10.51 -3.04
N TYR A 55 7.06 10.09 -3.56
CA TYR A 55 6.28 8.96 -3.05
C TYR A 55 6.57 7.69 -3.85
N THR A 56 6.19 6.53 -3.31
CA THR A 56 6.40 5.23 -3.97
C THR A 56 5.76 5.17 -5.37
N HIS A 57 4.55 5.70 -5.54
CA HIS A 57 3.90 5.75 -6.86
C HIS A 57 4.56 6.69 -7.87
N ASP A 58 5.39 7.63 -7.42
CA ASP A 58 6.13 8.50 -8.33
C ASP A 58 7.28 7.75 -9.00
N LEU A 59 7.66 6.57 -8.50
CA LEU A 59 8.72 5.71 -9.04
C LEU A 59 8.22 4.71 -10.09
N PHE A 60 6.90 4.59 -10.29
CA PHE A 60 6.35 3.71 -11.30
C PHE A 60 6.64 4.25 -12.71
N ASP A 61 6.83 3.32 -13.64
CA ASP A 61 7.09 3.61 -15.03
C ASP A 61 5.77 3.97 -15.75
N ASP A 62 5.73 5.14 -16.36
CA ASP A 62 4.56 5.64 -17.07
C ASP A 62 4.34 4.93 -18.41
N GLU A 63 5.39 4.28 -18.95
CA GLU A 63 5.31 3.50 -20.18
C GLU A 63 4.61 2.16 -19.96
N GLU A 64 4.52 1.69 -18.71
CA GLU A 64 3.78 0.48 -18.37
C GLU A 64 2.27 0.71 -18.60
N PRO A 65 1.61 -0.08 -19.48
CA PRO A 65 0.24 0.24 -19.90
C PRO A 65 -0.80 0.29 -18.76
N VAL A 66 -0.60 -0.50 -17.69
CA VAL A 66 -1.46 -0.47 -16.49
C VAL A 66 -1.33 0.86 -15.75
N ILE A 67 -0.09 1.30 -15.56
CA ILE A 67 0.22 2.53 -14.83
C ILE A 67 -0.19 3.75 -15.65
N GLY A 68 0.13 3.76 -16.94
CA GLY A 68 -0.30 4.80 -17.87
C GLY A 68 -1.81 4.97 -17.90
N GLU A 69 -2.57 3.86 -17.99
CA GLU A 69 -4.04 3.92 -17.97
C GLU A 69 -4.56 4.35 -16.59
N ALA A 70 -3.94 3.88 -15.50
CA ALA A 70 -4.29 4.31 -14.15
C ALA A 70 -4.10 5.83 -13.97
N LEU A 71 -2.99 6.38 -14.47
CA LEU A 71 -2.72 7.82 -14.47
C LEU A 71 -3.68 8.58 -15.39
N ARG A 72 -4.03 8.03 -16.55
CA ARG A 72 -5.02 8.62 -17.47
C ARG A 72 -6.38 8.74 -16.80
N ARG A 73 -6.79 7.77 -15.98
CA ARG A 73 -8.06 7.79 -15.23
C ARG A 73 -8.09 8.86 -14.13
N GLN A 74 -6.94 9.25 -13.58
CA GLN A 74 -6.84 10.23 -12.48
C GLN A 74 -7.26 11.67 -12.86
N PRO A 75 -7.66 12.49 -11.87
CA PRO A 75 -7.78 13.94 -12.03
C PRO A 75 -6.44 14.58 -12.43
N LYS A 76 -6.52 15.59 -13.29
CA LYS A 76 -5.34 16.28 -13.82
C LYS A 76 -4.50 16.93 -12.72
N GLU A 77 -5.14 17.46 -11.68
CA GLU A 77 -4.46 18.15 -10.58
C GLU A 77 -3.50 17.21 -9.82
N LEU A 78 -3.85 15.94 -9.66
CA LEU A 78 -3.00 14.94 -9.01
C LEU A 78 -1.79 14.59 -9.88
N VAL A 79 -2.02 14.43 -11.19
CA VAL A 79 -0.97 14.14 -12.18
C VAL A 79 0.01 15.32 -12.28
N ASP A 80 -0.49 16.55 -12.34
CA ASP A 80 0.35 17.76 -12.33
C ASP A 80 1.16 17.88 -11.02
N GLY A 81 0.55 17.54 -9.89
CA GLY A 81 1.23 17.45 -8.59
C GLY A 81 2.35 16.42 -8.57
N ARG A 82 2.16 15.26 -9.19
CA ARG A 82 3.19 14.23 -9.41
C ARG A 82 4.32 14.75 -10.28
N ASN A 83 3.99 15.31 -11.44
CA ASN A 83 4.97 15.87 -12.37
C ASN A 83 5.84 16.93 -11.70
N PHE A 84 5.24 17.80 -10.88
CA PHE A 84 5.99 18.79 -10.11
C PHE A 84 6.99 18.16 -9.12
N ARG A 85 6.62 17.07 -8.43
CA ARG A 85 7.55 16.36 -7.54
C ARG A 85 8.68 15.70 -8.33
N CYS A 86 8.38 15.04 -9.45
CA CYS A 86 9.38 14.41 -10.31
C CYS A 86 10.38 15.45 -10.84
N MET A 87 9.90 16.57 -11.40
CA MET A 87 10.77 17.65 -11.87
C MET A 87 11.67 18.21 -10.76
N ARG A 88 11.10 18.45 -9.57
CA ARG A 88 11.88 18.90 -8.41
C ARG A 88 12.95 17.87 -8.02
N ALA A 89 12.60 16.59 -7.97
CA ALA A 89 13.54 15.52 -7.62
C ALA A 89 14.68 15.44 -8.63
N SER A 90 14.41 15.54 -9.94
CA SER A 90 15.43 15.60 -10.98
C SER A 90 16.36 16.81 -10.83
N GLN A 91 15.82 17.99 -10.49
CA GLN A 91 16.63 19.19 -10.23
C GLN A 91 17.57 18.99 -9.05
N LEU A 92 17.06 18.41 -7.96
CA LEU A 92 17.83 18.15 -6.74
C LEU A 92 18.91 17.11 -6.96
N ASP A 93 18.60 16.04 -7.70
CA ASP A 93 19.59 15.02 -8.07
C ASP A 93 20.69 15.60 -8.97
N PHE A 94 20.33 16.44 -9.95
CA PHE A 94 21.32 17.13 -10.79
C PHE A 94 22.30 17.97 -9.95
N LEU A 95 21.78 18.72 -8.98
CA LEU A 95 22.56 19.54 -8.05
C LEU A 95 23.26 18.72 -6.94
N LYS A 96 22.96 17.43 -6.83
CA LYS A 96 23.44 16.53 -5.76
C LYS A 96 23.16 17.08 -4.35
N ILE A 97 22.00 17.74 -4.20
CA ILE A 97 21.50 18.25 -2.92
C ILE A 97 20.19 17.54 -2.55
N TYR A 98 19.90 17.46 -1.25
CA TYR A 98 18.64 16.89 -0.74
C TYR A 98 17.73 17.99 -0.18
N LEU A 99 16.44 17.68 -0.03
CA LEU A 99 15.56 18.58 0.73
C LEU A 99 16.01 18.65 2.20
N PRO A 100 15.66 19.74 2.91
CA PRO A 100 15.68 19.77 4.37
C PRO A 100 14.91 18.57 4.95
N LYS A 101 15.39 18.03 6.07
CA LYS A 101 14.84 16.78 6.67
C LYS A 101 13.38 16.90 7.06
N GLU A 102 12.91 18.11 7.37
CA GLU A 102 11.53 18.39 7.75
C GLU A 102 10.55 18.18 6.58
N LYS A 103 11.05 18.24 5.34
CA LYS A 103 10.27 18.04 4.12
C LYS A 103 10.38 16.62 3.56
N TRP A 104 11.10 15.73 4.23
CA TRP A 104 11.19 14.33 3.80
C TRP A 104 9.86 13.63 4.06
N ILE A 105 9.46 12.80 3.11
CA ILE A 105 8.22 12.04 3.24
C ILE A 105 8.41 10.94 4.29
N THR A 106 7.48 10.88 5.22
CA THR A 106 7.41 9.81 6.22
C THR A 106 6.78 8.55 5.62
N TYR A 107 7.11 7.40 6.19
CA TYR A 107 6.56 6.12 5.72
C TYR A 107 5.03 6.08 5.84
N GLU A 108 4.48 6.71 6.86
CA GLU A 108 3.04 6.79 7.11
C GLU A 108 2.34 7.66 6.05
N GLN A 109 2.93 8.80 5.70
CA GLN A 109 2.45 9.64 4.58
C GLN A 109 2.53 8.91 3.24
N ASP A 110 3.58 8.11 3.02
CA ASP A 110 3.72 7.32 1.79
C ASP A 110 2.60 6.28 1.62
N ILE A 111 2.21 5.61 2.71
CA ILE A 111 1.11 4.65 2.67
C ILE A 111 -0.23 5.34 2.37
N GLU A 112 -0.49 6.48 3.02
CA GLU A 112 -1.73 7.23 2.81
C GLU A 112 -1.83 7.79 1.39
N TYR A 113 -0.70 8.20 0.82
CA TYR A 113 -0.63 8.76 -0.53
C TYR A 113 -0.75 7.69 -1.64
N ARG A 114 -1.12 6.45 -1.34
CA ARG A 114 -1.26 5.40 -2.36
C ARG A 114 -2.55 5.46 -3.17
N TYR A 115 -2.69 6.55 -3.93
CA TYR A 115 -3.89 6.85 -4.70
C TYR A 115 -4.06 6.00 -5.97
N LEU A 116 -2.99 5.33 -6.44
CA LEU A 116 -3.01 4.59 -7.71
C LEU A 116 -3.43 3.13 -7.54
N ASP A 117 -3.20 2.54 -6.36
CA ASP A 117 -3.56 1.16 -6.00
C ASP A 117 -4.98 0.76 -6.45
N PRO A 118 -6.07 1.50 -6.14
CA PRO A 118 -7.42 1.07 -6.53
C PRO A 118 -7.63 1.02 -8.05
N PHE A 119 -6.97 1.89 -8.82
CA PHE A 119 -7.08 1.91 -10.28
C PHE A 119 -6.26 0.79 -10.91
N ILE A 120 -5.10 0.48 -10.35
CA ILE A 120 -4.29 -0.67 -10.77
C ILE A 120 -5.09 -1.96 -10.57
N GLU A 121 -5.71 -2.14 -9.40
CA GLU A 121 -6.54 -3.30 -9.10
C GLU A 121 -7.72 -3.45 -10.07
N GLU A 122 -8.41 -2.34 -10.39
CA GLU A 122 -9.49 -2.30 -11.37
C GLU A 122 -9.01 -2.73 -12.76
N ILE A 123 -7.94 -2.12 -13.28
CA ILE A 123 -7.40 -2.41 -14.61
C ILE A 123 -6.88 -3.86 -14.70
N MET A 124 -6.26 -4.36 -13.63
CA MET A 124 -5.83 -5.76 -13.57
C MET A 124 -7.03 -6.71 -13.59
N ALA A 125 -8.15 -6.37 -12.93
CA ALA A 125 -9.38 -7.16 -12.97
C ALA A 125 -9.98 -7.18 -14.39
N GLU A 126 -10.04 -6.02 -15.06
CA GLU A 126 -10.47 -5.90 -16.46
C GLU A 126 -9.62 -6.79 -17.38
N ARG A 127 -8.29 -6.79 -17.21
CA ARG A 127 -7.37 -7.67 -17.96
C ARG A 127 -7.66 -9.16 -17.76
N MET A 128 -7.86 -9.56 -16.50
CA MET A 128 -8.16 -10.94 -16.16
C MET A 128 -9.51 -11.38 -16.75
N GLU A 129 -10.47 -10.45 -16.82
CA GLU A 129 -11.76 -10.68 -17.47
C GLU A 129 -11.61 -10.89 -18.98
N ILE A 130 -10.86 -10.04 -19.68
CA ILE A 130 -10.55 -10.17 -21.13
C ILE A 130 -9.92 -11.54 -21.43
N TYR A 131 -8.93 -11.95 -20.63
CA TYR A 131 -8.30 -13.25 -20.76
C TYR A 131 -9.28 -14.40 -20.55
N LYS A 132 -10.12 -14.30 -19.51
CA LYS A 132 -11.15 -15.30 -19.19
C LYS A 132 -12.20 -15.45 -20.29
N PHE A 133 -12.58 -14.35 -20.94
CA PHE A 133 -13.51 -14.36 -22.07
C PHE A 133 -12.88 -14.83 -23.39
N GLY A 134 -11.56 -15.04 -23.43
CA GLY A 134 -10.86 -15.57 -24.60
C GLY A 134 -10.69 -14.55 -25.72
N CYS A 135 -10.64 -13.25 -25.40
CA CYS A 135 -10.39 -12.19 -26.36
C CYS A 135 -8.91 -12.16 -26.76
N THR A 136 -8.48 -13.05 -27.66
CA THR A 136 -7.09 -13.18 -28.14
C THR A 136 -6.60 -12.02 -29.01
N ASN A 137 -7.48 -11.11 -29.39
CA ASN A 137 -7.17 -9.97 -30.27
C ASN A 137 -6.74 -8.72 -29.51
N TYR A 138 -6.79 -8.73 -28.17
CA TYR A 138 -6.30 -7.64 -27.33
C TYR A 138 -4.87 -7.96 -26.88
N SER A 139 -3.93 -7.11 -27.27
CA SER A 139 -2.57 -7.04 -26.75
C SER A 139 -2.53 -6.15 -25.49
N ASP A 140 -1.52 -6.36 -24.63
CA ASP A 140 -1.34 -5.55 -23.43
C ASP A 140 -1.12 -4.05 -23.73
N THR A 141 -0.71 -3.74 -24.97
CA THR A 141 -0.45 -2.39 -25.48
C THR A 141 -1.64 -1.74 -26.19
N ASP A 142 -2.77 -2.44 -26.35
CA ASP A 142 -3.94 -1.92 -27.08
C ASP A 142 -4.75 -0.89 -26.27
N TRP A 143 -4.38 -0.62 -25.02
CA TRP A 143 -5.02 0.43 -24.22
C TRP A 143 -4.63 1.82 -24.73
N PRO A 144 -5.58 2.79 -24.82
CA PRO A 144 -5.28 4.18 -25.18
C PRO A 144 -4.57 4.97 -24.07
N TYR A 145 -3.59 4.38 -23.38
CA TYR A 145 -2.94 5.03 -22.23
C TYR A 145 -2.04 6.21 -22.63
N PHE A 146 -1.58 6.24 -23.88
CA PHE A 146 -0.86 7.38 -24.46
C PHE A 146 -1.78 8.53 -24.92
N GLU A 147 -3.09 8.31 -24.97
CA GLU A 147 -4.02 9.34 -25.44
C GLU A 147 -4.23 10.40 -24.34
N ILE A 148 -4.05 11.66 -24.72
CA ILE A 148 -4.29 12.81 -23.87
C ILE A 148 -5.81 13.05 -23.80
N LYS A 149 -6.36 13.14 -22.58
CA LYS A 149 -7.77 13.49 -22.33
C LYS A 149 -8.10 14.93 -22.76
#